data_AF-A0A7S3MRF8-F1
#
_entry.id   AF-A0A7S3MRF8-F1
#
_cell.length_a   1.000
_cell.length_b   1.000
_cell.length_c   1.000
_cell.angle_alpha   90.00
_cell.angle_beta   90.00
_cell.angle_gamma   90.00
#
_symmetry.space_group_name_H-M   'P 1'
#
loop_
_entity.id
_entity.type
_entity.pdbx_description
1 polymer ?
#
loop_
_entity_poly.entity_id
_entity_poly.type
_entity_poly.pdbx_seq_one_letter_code
_entity_poly.pdbx_strand_id
1 'polypeptide(L)'
;MISSEPPLQLVAINVMNMVVVIFQGQVKPFKTLHENRMDIFNEAMVMFITYHLFMFTDALPDMDAQYLIGWSFVLMLAAMLIGNSYFVIKGMIMNTKLLVVRKLKEFELKKKQSDFLKIENIEEVKQQIQKERFKSRRMSKAELKDLFQDSIEVENKRRKSIIIPQ
;
A
#
# COMPACT_ATOMS: atom_id res chain seq x y z
N MET A 1 56.28 12.27 6.20
CA MET A 1 54.89 12.74 6.25
C MET A 1 54.05 11.75 5.48
N ILE A 2 53.06 11.18 6.16
CA ILE A 2 52.32 9.97 5.80
C ILE A 2 51.14 10.41 4.91
N SER A 3 51.38 10.56 3.61
CA SER A 3 50.34 10.94 2.62
C SER A 3 50.02 9.82 1.61
N SER A 4 50.62 8.64 1.76
CA SER A 4 50.09 7.41 1.20
C SER A 4 49.08 6.88 2.24
N GLU A 5 47.83 6.55 1.95
CA GLU A 5 47.42 5.63 0.90
C GLU A 5 45.90 5.74 0.54
N PRO A 6 45.38 6.89 0.03
CA PRO A 6 43.99 6.91 -0.49
C PRO A 6 43.71 5.77 -1.50
N PRO A 7 44.66 5.38 -2.39
CA PRO A 7 44.48 4.24 -3.28
C PRO A 7 44.43 2.88 -2.58
N LEU A 8 45.26 2.62 -1.55
CA LEU A 8 45.24 1.34 -0.83
C LEU A 8 43.94 1.14 -0.06
N GLN A 9 43.38 2.22 0.51
CA GLN A 9 42.08 2.17 1.16
C GLN A 9 40.99 1.74 0.16
N LEU A 10 41.01 2.29 -1.07
CA LEU A 10 40.08 1.90 -2.13
C LEU A 10 40.26 0.43 -2.55
N VAL A 11 41.50 -0.03 -2.68
CA VAL A 11 41.79 -1.44 -2.99
C VAL A 11 41.29 -2.37 -1.88
N ALA A 12 41.53 -2.02 -0.61
CA ALA A 12 41.06 -2.80 0.53
C ALA A 12 39.53 -2.88 0.58
N ILE A 13 38.82 -1.77 0.30
CA ILE A 13 37.35 -1.74 0.20
C ILE A 13 36.88 -2.64 -0.95
N ASN A 14 37.52 -2.58 -2.12
CA ASN A 14 37.12 -3.39 -3.27
C ASN A 14 37.32 -4.90 -3.00
N VAL A 15 38.44 -5.28 -2.38
CA VAL A 15 38.69 -6.67 -1.94
C VAL A 15 37.66 -7.12 -0.91
N MET A 16 37.31 -6.26 0.05
CA MET A 16 36.27 -6.56 1.03
C MET A 16 34.90 -6.79 0.36
N ASN A 17 34.51 -5.91 -0.57
CA ASN A 17 33.27 -6.06 -1.34
C ASN A 17 33.27 -7.38 -2.13
N MET A 18 34.40 -7.75 -2.74
CA MET A 18 34.53 -9.04 -3.45
C MET A 18 34.29 -10.24 -2.52
N VAL A 19 34.87 -10.21 -1.31
CA VAL A 19 34.64 -11.27 -0.30
C VAL A 19 33.17 -11.33 0.10
N VAL A 20 32.51 -10.19 0.29
CA VAL A 20 31.08 -10.11 0.62
C VAL A 20 30.23 -10.70 -0.51
N VAL A 21 30.48 -10.34 -1.77
CA VAL A 21 29.75 -10.88 -2.94
C VAL A 21 29.89 -12.41 -3.00
N ILE A 22 31.10 -12.94 -2.81
CA ILE A 22 31.37 -14.39 -2.81
C ILE A 22 30.60 -15.07 -1.66
N PHE A 23 30.68 -14.50 -0.46
CA PHE A 23 30.00 -15.01 0.72
C PHE A 23 28.48 -15.03 0.54
N GLN A 24 27.88 -13.93 0.08
CA GLN A 24 26.45 -13.83 -0.22
C GLN A 24 26.04 -14.80 -1.32
N GLY A 25 26.88 -14.99 -2.34
CA GLY A 25 26.67 -15.96 -3.41
C GLY A 25 26.60 -17.41 -2.92
N GLN A 26 27.32 -17.74 -1.84
CA GLN A 26 27.32 -19.05 -1.21
C GLN A 26 26.17 -19.22 -0.21
N VAL A 27 25.97 -18.24 0.68
CA VAL A 27 25.01 -18.34 1.80
C VAL A 27 23.57 -18.12 1.36
N LYS A 28 23.34 -17.26 0.35
CA LYS A 28 22.00 -16.94 -0.20
C LYS A 28 20.94 -16.72 0.91
N PRO A 29 21.10 -15.67 1.73
CA PRO A 29 20.33 -15.50 2.97
C PRO A 29 18.82 -15.26 2.75
N PHE A 30 18.39 -14.87 1.54
CA PHE A 30 16.99 -14.57 1.27
C PHE A 30 16.15 -15.81 0.94
N LYS A 31 14.85 -15.71 1.20
CA LYS A 31 13.89 -16.80 1.00
C LYS A 31 13.69 -17.13 -0.48
N THR A 32 13.77 -16.13 -1.35
CA THR A 32 13.58 -16.32 -2.79
C THR A 32 14.90 -16.19 -3.56
N LEU A 33 15.04 -16.97 -4.63
CA LEU A 33 16.20 -16.88 -5.52
C LEU A 33 16.29 -15.52 -6.22
N HIS A 34 15.15 -14.85 -6.43
CA HIS A 34 15.12 -13.54 -7.06
C HIS A 34 15.71 -12.47 -6.15
N GLU A 35 15.31 -12.43 -4.88
CA GLU A 35 15.87 -11.50 -3.88
C GLU A 35 17.38 -11.71 -3.73
N ASN A 36 17.85 -12.95 -3.63
CA ASN A 36 19.27 -13.26 -3.57
C ASN A 36 20.04 -12.76 -4.81
N ARG A 37 19.51 -12.98 -6.01
CA ARG A 37 20.15 -12.51 -7.26
C ARG A 37 20.19 -10.99 -7.34
N MET A 38 19.15 -10.31 -6.84
CA MET A 38 19.10 -8.85 -6.81
C MET A 38 20.11 -8.28 -5.81
N ASP A 39 20.23 -8.88 -4.64
CA ASP A 39 21.20 -8.45 -3.62
C ASP A 39 22.63 -8.59 -4.13
N ILE A 40 22.96 -9.76 -4.71
CA ILE A 40 24.26 -10.00 -5.36
C ILE A 40 24.51 -9.03 -6.51
N PHE A 41 23.49 -8.72 -7.32
CA PHE A 41 23.62 -7.74 -8.41
C PHE A 41 23.92 -6.34 -7.88
N ASN A 42 23.24 -5.92 -6.80
CA ASN A 42 23.47 -4.62 -6.19
C ASN A 42 24.88 -4.52 -5.59
N GLU A 43 25.33 -5.55 -4.86
CA GLU A 43 26.68 -5.60 -4.29
C GLU A 43 27.76 -5.63 -5.40
N ALA A 44 27.52 -6.37 -6.48
CA ALA A 44 28.39 -6.35 -7.66
C ALA A 44 28.47 -4.96 -8.29
N MET A 45 27.35 -4.21 -8.38
CA MET A 45 27.36 -2.84 -8.89
C MET A 45 28.20 -1.89 -8.03
N VAL A 46 28.12 -2.01 -6.70
CA VAL A 46 28.97 -1.23 -5.78
C VAL A 46 30.45 -1.58 -5.98
N MET A 47 30.78 -2.86 -6.15
CA MET A 47 32.13 -3.31 -6.49
C MET A 47 32.62 -2.71 -7.83
N PHE A 48 31.77 -2.67 -8.86
CA PHE A 48 32.13 -2.04 -10.14
C PHE A 48 32.35 -0.52 -10.01
N ILE A 49 31.52 0.18 -9.24
CA ILE A 49 31.67 1.63 -8.99
C ILE A 49 32.98 1.92 -8.26
N THR A 50 33.28 1.15 -7.21
CA THR A 50 34.53 1.30 -6.44
C THR A 50 35.76 0.97 -7.29
N TYR A 51 35.67 0.02 -8.22
CA TYR A 51 36.71 -0.23 -9.21
C TYR A 51 36.94 0.96 -10.16
N HIS A 52 35.87 1.57 -10.69
CA HIS A 52 36.02 2.76 -11.54
C HIS A 52 36.61 3.95 -10.78
N LEU A 53 36.25 4.13 -9.49
CA LEU A 53 36.87 5.14 -8.62
C LEU A 53 38.37 4.90 -8.43
N PHE A 54 38.81 3.64 -8.33
CA PHE A 54 40.23 3.31 -8.29
C PHE A 54 40.94 3.71 -9.59
N MET A 55 40.32 3.52 -10.75
CA MET A 55 40.89 3.90 -12.06
C MET A 55 41.07 5.42 -12.22
N PHE A 56 40.37 6.24 -11.44
CA PHE A 56 40.53 7.70 -11.40
C PHE A 56 41.64 8.19 -10.47
N THR A 57 42.26 7.29 -9.70
CA THR A 57 43.43 7.64 -8.89
C THR A 57 44.66 7.86 -9.78
N ASP A 58 45.74 8.39 -9.20
CA ASP A 58 47.04 8.59 -9.87
C ASP A 58 47.65 7.29 -10.46
N ALA A 59 47.00 6.13 -10.26
CA ALA A 59 47.36 4.86 -10.87
C ALA A 59 47.28 4.88 -12.42
N LEU A 60 46.46 5.75 -13.02
CA LEU A 60 46.34 5.88 -14.48
C LEU A 60 46.81 7.26 -14.93
N PRO A 61 48.05 7.44 -15.41
CA PRO A 61 48.58 8.75 -15.81
C PRO A 61 48.04 9.27 -17.15
N ASP A 62 47.34 8.43 -17.91
CA ASP A 62 46.82 8.79 -19.24
C ASP A 62 45.46 9.49 -19.15
N MET A 63 45.41 10.76 -19.56
CA MET A 63 44.21 11.60 -19.50
C MET A 63 43.12 11.13 -20.45
N ASP A 64 43.47 10.62 -21.64
CA ASP A 64 42.48 10.17 -22.62
C ASP A 64 41.76 8.90 -22.13
N ALA A 65 42.52 7.97 -21.52
CA ALA A 65 41.95 6.79 -20.88
C ALA A 65 41.04 7.14 -19.69
N GLN A 66 41.43 8.10 -18.84
CA GLN A 66 40.56 8.57 -17.74
C GLN A 66 39.24 9.15 -18.25
N TYR A 67 39.26 9.91 -19.35
CA TYR A 67 38.05 10.47 -19.96
C TYR A 67 37.09 9.37 -20.43
N LEU A 68 37.60 8.34 -21.11
CA LEU A 68 36.79 7.21 -21.57
C LEU A 68 36.21 6.40 -20.40
N ILE A 69 37.01 6.17 -19.35
CA ILE A 69 36.58 5.49 -18.13
C ILE A 69 35.48 6.29 -17.42
N GLY A 70 35.53 7.62 -17.48
CA GLY A 70 34.46 8.46 -16.94
C GLY A 70 33.12 8.31 -17.65
N TRP A 71 33.11 8.19 -18.97
CA TRP A 71 31.88 7.85 -19.69
C TRP A 71 31.35 6.47 -19.32
N SER A 72 32.22 5.47 -19.21
CA SER A 72 31.84 4.12 -18.72
C SER A 72 31.24 4.19 -17.31
N PHE A 73 31.85 4.97 -16.42
CA PHE A 73 31.38 5.15 -15.05
C PHE A 73 29.99 5.80 -14.98
N VAL A 74 29.76 6.87 -15.73
CA VAL A 74 28.46 7.54 -15.80
C VAL A 74 27.38 6.60 -16.35
N LEU A 75 27.69 5.83 -17.39
CA LEU A 75 26.78 4.86 -17.96
C LEU A 75 26.44 3.75 -16.96
N MET A 76 27.45 3.24 -16.23
CA MET A 76 27.27 2.22 -15.20
C MET A 76 26.39 2.73 -14.04
N LEU A 77 26.65 3.96 -13.58
CA LEU A 77 25.83 4.62 -12.55
C LEU A 77 24.38 4.80 -13.00
N ALA A 78 24.17 5.24 -14.25
CA ALA A 78 22.83 5.38 -14.81
C ALA A 78 22.12 4.03 -14.89
N ALA A 79 22.81 2.97 -15.34
CA ALA A 79 22.26 1.62 -15.39
C ALA A 79 21.88 1.09 -13.99
N MET A 80 22.74 1.32 -12.99
CA MET A 80 22.45 0.97 -11.60
C MET A 80 21.21 1.70 -11.08
N LEU A 81 21.12 3.01 -11.33
CA LEU A 81 20.00 3.83 -10.87
C LEU A 81 18.68 3.43 -11.53
N ILE A 82 18.69 3.18 -12.83
CA ILE A 82 17.51 2.70 -13.58
C ILE A 82 17.10 1.31 -13.08
N GLY A 83 18.05 0.39 -12.93
CA GLY A 83 17.81 -0.96 -12.43
C GLY A 83 17.15 -0.94 -11.05
N ASN A 84 17.77 -0.24 -10.09
CA ASN A 84 17.27 -0.14 -8.73
C ASN A 84 15.89 0.56 -8.67
N SER A 85 15.71 1.64 -9.44
CA SER A 85 14.45 2.38 -9.51
C SER A 85 13.32 1.54 -10.11
N TYR A 86 13.59 0.76 -11.15
CA TYR A 86 12.60 -0.14 -11.77
C TYR A 86 12.02 -1.13 -10.75
N PHE A 87 12.86 -1.72 -9.91
CA PHE A 87 12.41 -2.68 -8.89
C PHE A 87 11.56 -2.02 -7.80
N VAL A 88 12.00 -0.86 -7.30
CA VAL A 88 11.25 -0.10 -6.28
C VAL A 88 9.87 0.28 -6.81
N ILE A 89 9.80 0.80 -8.04
CA ILE A 89 8.53 1.19 -8.68
C ILE A 89 7.63 -0.02 -8.88
N LYS A 90 8.17 -1.15 -9.38
CA LYS A 90 7.40 -2.38 -9.56
C LYS A 90 6.82 -2.90 -8.24
N GLY A 91 7.62 -2.92 -7.17
CA GLY A 91 7.17 -3.30 -5.83
C GLY A 91 6.09 -2.36 -5.30
N MET A 92 6.24 -1.05 -5.51
CA MET A 92 5.27 -0.05 -5.12
C MET A 92 3.94 -0.21 -5.85
N ILE A 93 3.96 -0.48 -7.16
CA ILE A 93 2.74 -0.74 -7.96
C ILE A 93 2.02 -1.99 -7.46
N MET A 94 2.75 -3.08 -7.21
CA MET A 94 2.17 -4.33 -6.70
C MET A 94 1.48 -4.11 -5.34
N ASN A 95 2.18 -3.46 -4.41
CA ASN A 95 1.65 -3.16 -3.08
C ASN A 95 0.43 -2.22 -3.15
N THR A 96 0.48 -1.21 -4.03
CA THR A 96 -0.65 -0.29 -4.24
C THR A 96 -1.86 -1.01 -4.81
N LYS A 97 -1.66 -1.89 -5.80
CA LYS A 97 -2.75 -2.70 -6.38
C LYS A 97 -3.41 -3.59 -5.32
N LEU A 98 -2.62 -4.23 -4.46
CA LEU A 98 -3.13 -5.06 -3.37
C LEU A 98 -3.97 -4.25 -2.37
N LEU A 99 -3.51 -3.04 -2.00
CA LEU A 99 -4.27 -2.15 -1.13
C LEU A 99 -5.57 -1.67 -1.77
N VAL A 100 -5.56 -1.35 -3.06
CA VAL A 100 -6.77 -0.94 -3.80
C VAL A 100 -7.77 -2.09 -3.86
N VAL A 101 -7.36 -3.30 -4.22
CA VAL A 101 -8.25 -4.48 -4.27
C VAL A 101 -8.85 -4.76 -2.89
N ARG A 102 -8.05 -4.66 -1.82
CA ARG A 102 -8.54 -4.83 -0.45
C ARG A 102 -9.59 -3.79 -0.09
N LYS A 103 -9.35 -2.51 -0.39
CA LYS A 103 -10.31 -1.43 -0.13
C LYS A 103 -11.60 -1.58 -0.92
N LEU A 104 -11.51 -2.01 -2.19
CA LEU A 104 -12.69 -2.28 -3.02
C LEU A 104 -13.54 -3.41 -2.43
N LYS A 105 -12.91 -4.48 -1.97
CA LYS A 105 -13.61 -5.61 -1.32
C LYS A 105 -14.26 -5.20 -0.01
N GLU A 106 -13.58 -4.40 0.82
CA GLU A 106 -14.15 -3.85 2.05
C GLU A 106 -15.36 -2.95 1.77
N PHE A 107 -15.32 -2.16 0.70
CA PHE A 107 -16.45 -1.33 0.27
C PHE A 107 -17.65 -2.17 -0.19
N GLU A 108 -17.42 -3.24 -0.96
CA GLU A 108 -18.48 -4.15 -1.38
C GLU A 108 -19.16 -4.86 -0.20
N LEU A 109 -18.37 -5.29 0.80
CA LEU A 109 -18.90 -5.91 2.01
C LEU A 109 -19.74 -4.94 2.83
N LYS A 110 -19.28 -3.69 3.01
CA LYS A 110 -20.06 -2.64 3.69
C LYS A 110 -21.37 -2.32 2.96
N LYS A 111 -21.35 -2.32 1.62
CA LYS A 111 -22.57 -2.14 0.82
C LYS A 111 -23.57 -3.27 1.06
N LYS A 112 -23.13 -4.54 0.97
CA LYS A 112 -23.97 -5.71 1.23
C LYS A 112 -24.56 -5.71 2.65
N GLN A 113 -23.78 -5.31 3.66
CA GLN A 113 -24.27 -5.16 5.03
C GLN A 113 -25.35 -4.09 5.15
N SER A 114 -25.17 -2.93 4.51
CA SER A 114 -26.18 -1.87 4.50
C SER A 114 -27.47 -2.31 3.79
N ASP A 115 -27.36 -3.05 2.70
CA ASP A 115 -28.53 -3.56 1.97
C ASP A 115 -29.27 -4.63 2.77
N PHE A 116 -28.55 -5.52 3.48
CA PHE A 116 -29.15 -6.51 4.39
C PHE A 116 -29.92 -5.84 5.53
N LEU A 117 -29.32 -4.82 6.16
CA LEU A 117 -29.97 -4.06 7.24
C LEU A 117 -31.23 -3.33 6.76
N LYS A 118 -31.26 -2.83 5.52
CA LYS A 118 -32.47 -2.22 4.94
C LYS A 118 -33.58 -3.24 4.71
N ILE A 119 -33.24 -4.45 4.26
CA ILE A 119 -34.20 -5.53 4.05
C ILE A 119 -34.81 -5.97 5.39
N GLU A 120 -33.98 -6.15 6.42
CA GLU A 120 -34.41 -6.50 7.78
C GLU A 120 -35.38 -5.46 8.35
N ASN A 121 -35.04 -4.18 8.28
CA ASN A 121 -35.94 -3.09 8.70
C ASN A 121 -37.29 -3.09 7.95
N ILE A 122 -37.30 -3.40 6.65
CA ILE A 122 -38.54 -3.49 5.86
C ILE A 122 -39.40 -4.68 6.31
N GLU A 123 -38.79 -5.82 6.63
CA GLU A 123 -39.52 -7.00 7.12
C GLU A 123 -40.14 -6.74 8.50
N GLU A 124 -39.43 -6.08 9.41
CA GLU A 124 -39.97 -5.67 10.71
C GLU A 124 -41.21 -4.77 10.57
N VAL A 125 -41.13 -3.76 9.70
CA VAL A 125 -42.27 -2.86 9.42
C VAL A 125 -43.46 -3.63 8.83
N LYS A 126 -43.23 -4.57 7.90
CA LYS A 126 -44.30 -5.40 7.34
C LYS A 126 -44.97 -6.27 8.42
N GLN A 127 -44.19 -6.86 9.32
CA GLN A 127 -44.73 -7.65 10.42
C GLN A 127 -45.57 -6.79 11.39
N GLN A 128 -45.13 -5.57 11.69
CA GLN A 128 -45.90 -4.63 12.52
C GLN A 128 -47.24 -4.28 11.86
N ILE A 129 -47.24 -3.90 10.58
CA ILE A 129 -48.47 -3.60 9.82
C ILE A 129 -49.42 -4.79 9.81
N GLN A 130 -48.90 -6.02 9.64
CA GLN A 130 -49.72 -7.22 9.65
C GLN A 130 -50.36 -7.45 11.02
N LYS A 131 -49.59 -7.31 12.11
CA LYS A 131 -50.10 -7.39 13.49
C LYS A 131 -51.19 -6.36 13.75
N GLU A 132 -51.00 -5.11 13.32
CA GLU A 132 -52.03 -4.06 13.44
C GLU A 132 -53.29 -4.37 12.63
N ARG A 133 -53.15 -4.84 11.39
CA ARG A 133 -54.30 -5.28 10.58
C ARG A 133 -55.09 -6.40 11.23
N PHE A 134 -54.42 -7.37 11.86
CA PHE A 134 -55.10 -8.43 12.62
C PHE A 134 -55.82 -7.90 13.86
N LYS A 135 -55.21 -6.95 14.58
CA LYS A 135 -55.83 -6.28 15.74
C LYS A 135 -57.09 -5.52 15.32
N SER A 136 -57.02 -4.74 14.24
CA SER A 136 -58.15 -3.98 13.69
C SER A 136 -59.31 -4.85 13.20
N ARG A 137 -59.06 -6.08 12.75
CA ARG A 137 -60.13 -7.04 12.39
C ARG A 137 -60.86 -7.62 13.59
N ARG A 138 -60.23 -7.65 14.77
CA ARG A 138 -60.84 -8.15 16.02
C ARG A 138 -61.58 -7.07 16.81
N MET A 139 -61.21 -5.80 16.63
CA MET A 139 -61.83 -4.69 17.34
C MET A 139 -63.22 -4.36 16.77
N SER A 140 -64.15 -4.06 17.68
CA SER A 140 -65.47 -3.54 17.33
C SER A 140 -65.36 -2.17 16.66
N LYS A 141 -66.31 -1.81 15.78
CA LYS A 141 -66.34 -0.49 15.13
C LYS A 141 -66.29 0.69 16.12
N ALA A 142 -66.78 0.49 17.35
CA ALA A 142 -66.72 1.50 18.42
C ALA A 142 -65.28 1.69 18.93
N GLU A 143 -64.58 0.60 19.26
CA GLU A 143 -63.18 0.63 19.72
C GLU A 143 -62.24 1.18 18.64
N LEU A 144 -62.54 0.91 17.37
CA LEU A 144 -61.74 1.38 16.24
C LEU A 144 -61.88 2.90 16.04
N LYS A 145 -63.03 3.50 16.38
CA LYS A 145 -63.23 4.95 16.36
C LYS A 145 -62.40 5.64 17.45
N ASP A 146 -62.43 5.12 18.67
CA ASP A 146 -61.65 5.70 19.80
C ASP A 146 -60.15 5.66 19.49
N LEU A 147 -59.65 4.53 18.96
CA LEU A 147 -58.24 4.40 18.57
C LEU A 147 -57.82 5.37 17.46
N PHE A 148 -58.72 5.66 16.51
CA PHE A 148 -58.48 6.65 15.45
C PHE A 148 -58.45 8.08 16.01
N GLN A 149 -59.32 8.36 16.98
CA GLN A 149 -59.39 9.67 17.64
C GLN A 149 -58.09 9.95 18.43
N ASP A 150 -57.61 8.95 19.17
CA ASP A 150 -56.35 9.02 19.93
C ASP A 150 -55.14 9.23 19.02
N SER A 151 -55.06 8.51 17.90
CA SER A 151 -53.94 8.63 16.97
C SER A 151 -53.91 9.99 16.26
N ILE A 152 -55.07 10.57 15.91
CA ILE A 152 -55.16 11.95 15.40
C ILE A 152 -54.69 12.96 16.46
N GLU A 153 -55.04 12.75 17.73
CA GLU A 153 -54.63 13.66 18.81
C GLU A 153 -53.11 13.63 19.03
N VAL A 154 -52.49 12.44 19.03
CA VAL A 154 -51.04 12.27 19.15
C VAL A 154 -50.29 12.89 17.97
N GLU A 155 -50.77 12.70 16.74
CA GLU A 155 -50.17 13.30 15.53
C GLU A 155 -50.23 14.83 15.56
N ASN A 156 -51.38 15.40 15.96
CA ASN A 156 -51.54 16.84 16.14
C ASN A 156 -50.59 17.40 17.21
N LYS A 157 -50.38 16.64 18.31
CA LYS A 157 -49.44 17.03 19.37
C LYS A 157 -47.99 17.03 18.88
N ARG A 158 -47.58 16.01 18.09
CA ARG A 158 -46.25 15.98 17.44
C ARG A 158 -46.07 17.14 16.47
N ARG A 159 -47.06 17.43 15.61
CA ARG A 159 -46.97 18.57 14.67
C ARG A 159 -46.82 19.91 15.40
N LYS A 160 -47.56 20.12 16.49
CA LYS A 160 -47.39 21.33 17.33
C LYS A 160 -45.99 21.43 17.94
N SER A 161 -45.36 20.32 18.32
CA SER A 161 -43.99 20.34 18.86
C SER A 161 -42.90 20.60 17.80
N ILE A 162 -43.15 20.35 16.52
CA ILE A 162 -42.17 20.58 15.43
C ILE A 162 -42.21 22.04 14.94
N ILE A 163 -43.34 22.74 15.10
CA ILE A 163 -43.54 24.12 14.61
C ILE A 163 -42.97 25.18 15.57
N ILE A 164 -42.41 24.78 16.72
CA ILE A 164 -41.67 25.68 17.61
C ILE A 164 -40.17 25.36 17.51
N PRO A 165 -39.46 25.86 16.48
CA PRO A 165 -38.01 25.95 16.57
C PRO A 165 -37.69 27.06 17.58
N GLN A 166 -36.99 26.70 18.66
CA GLN A 166 -36.26 27.68 19.47
C GLN A 166 -34.96 28.06 18.76
#